data_AF-A0A482ZNN4-F1
#
_entry.id   AF-A0A482ZNN4-F1
#
_cell.length_a   1.000
_cell.length_b   1.000
_cell.length_c   1.000
_cell.angle_alpha   90.00
_cell.angle_beta   90.00
_cell.angle_gamma   90.00
#
_symmetry.space_group_name_H-M   'P 1'
#
loop_
_entity.id
_entity.type
_entity.pdbx_description
1 polymer ?
#
loop_
_entity_poly.entity_id
_entity_poly.type
_entity_poly.pdbx_seq_one_letter_code
_entity_poly.pdbx_strand_id
1 'polypeptide(L)'
;MCITSVDVENSSPRFHKNGYFDRNSPRQDEKLIDLALATSAAPTFFPLVDTRHSTNLTDGGIVANNPSLVGLVDAVQLTKHNLDNITLLSIGSGEQCHMPYDVEKLKNGGQKEWMIASKKSWNSWMFWKNKSSPIIELLMESQSKLAHFQTGFLLGDRYVRINPKLSITIGLDDKDKINSLKNLADIKECDLKKIKGLLRE
;
A
#
# COMPACT_ATOMS: atom_id res chain seq x y z
N MET A 1 1.17 -13.32 10.41
CA MET A 1 1.10 -12.81 9.02
C MET A 1 -0.34 -12.38 8.74
N CYS A 2 -0.50 -11.23 8.09
CA CYS A 2 -1.76 -10.71 7.59
C CYS A 2 -1.48 -10.13 6.19
N ILE A 3 -2.08 -10.69 5.15
CA ILE A 3 -1.98 -10.24 3.75
C ILE A 3 -3.35 -9.71 3.33
N THR A 4 -3.40 -8.60 2.62
CA THR A 4 -4.64 -7.94 2.22
C THR A 4 -4.96 -8.19 0.74
N SER A 5 -6.23 -8.36 0.43
CA SER A 5 -6.78 -8.41 -0.93
C SER A 5 -8.20 -7.83 -0.89
N VAL A 6 -8.83 -7.65 -2.06
CA VAL A 6 -10.22 -7.19 -2.16
C VAL A 6 -11.02 -8.16 -2.99
N ASP A 7 -12.18 -8.56 -2.47
CA ASP A 7 -13.19 -9.29 -3.23
C ASP A 7 -13.98 -8.29 -4.09
N VAL A 8 -13.90 -8.45 -5.40
CA VAL A 8 -14.50 -7.51 -6.36
C VAL A 8 -16.02 -7.64 -6.43
N GLU A 9 -16.59 -8.80 -6.09
CA GLU A 9 -18.04 -9.01 -6.21
C GLU A 9 -18.83 -8.21 -5.19
N ASN A 10 -18.30 -8.10 -3.97
CA ASN A 10 -18.95 -7.43 -2.84
C ASN A 10 -18.18 -6.21 -2.34
N SER A 11 -17.06 -5.86 -2.99
CA SER A 11 -16.18 -4.74 -2.62
C SER A 11 -15.68 -4.78 -1.17
N SER A 12 -15.52 -5.99 -0.61
CA SER A 12 -15.09 -6.17 0.78
C SER A 12 -13.60 -6.49 0.88
N PRO A 13 -12.92 -5.99 1.93
CA PRO A 13 -11.55 -6.38 2.22
C PRO A 13 -11.49 -7.86 2.60
N ARG A 14 -10.53 -8.58 2.05
CA ARG A 14 -10.17 -9.94 2.45
C ARG A 14 -8.80 -9.93 3.11
N PHE A 15 -8.76 -10.37 4.37
CA PHE A 15 -7.52 -10.50 5.13
C PHE A 15 -7.13 -11.97 5.26
N HIS A 16 -6.03 -12.35 4.62
CA HIS A 16 -5.44 -13.67 4.73
C HIS A 16 -4.51 -13.69 5.95
N LYS A 17 -5.00 -14.27 7.04
CA LYS A 17 -4.37 -14.22 8.36
C LYS A 17 -3.87 -15.59 8.78
N ASN A 18 -2.76 -15.61 9.51
CA ASN A 18 -2.28 -16.81 10.15
C ASN A 18 -3.21 -17.24 11.32
N GLY A 19 -3.06 -18.48 11.78
CA GLY A 19 -3.86 -19.16 12.80
C GLY A 19 -3.78 -18.65 14.24
N TYR A 20 -3.42 -17.38 14.48
CA TYR A 20 -3.30 -16.84 15.84
C TYR A 20 -4.66 -16.55 16.51
N PHE A 21 -5.77 -16.65 15.78
CA PHE A 21 -7.13 -16.66 16.33
C PHE A 21 -7.88 -17.85 15.74
N ASP A 22 -8.74 -18.50 16.53
CA ASP A 22 -9.51 -19.68 16.10
C ASP A 22 -10.35 -19.43 14.85
N ARG A 23 -10.89 -18.21 14.70
CA ARG A 23 -11.65 -17.78 13.52
C ARG A 23 -10.83 -17.77 12.21
N ASN A 24 -9.49 -17.75 12.30
CA ASN A 24 -8.59 -17.79 11.14
C ASN A 24 -8.24 -19.23 10.74
N SER A 25 -8.38 -20.19 11.66
CA SER A 25 -7.97 -21.59 11.47
C SER A 25 -8.56 -22.31 10.26
N PRO A 26 -9.82 -22.07 9.84
CA PRO A 26 -10.41 -22.77 8.70
C PRO A 26 -9.72 -22.54 7.34
N ARG A 27 -8.78 -21.59 7.24
CA ARG A 27 -8.19 -21.15 5.96
C ARG A 27 -6.66 -21.20 5.95
N GLN A 28 -6.05 -21.92 6.88
CA GLN A 28 -4.58 -22.06 6.95
C GLN A 28 -4.00 -22.90 5.79
N ASP A 29 -4.85 -23.56 5.02
CA ASP A 29 -4.51 -24.39 3.87
C ASP A 29 -4.53 -23.62 2.53
N GLU A 30 -4.67 -22.29 2.55
CA GLU A 30 -4.41 -21.44 1.38
C GLU A 30 -2.91 -21.45 1.04
N LYS A 31 -2.57 -21.57 -0.24
CA LYS A 31 -1.18 -21.52 -0.65
C LYS A 31 -0.68 -20.09 -0.63
N LEU A 32 0.49 -19.87 -0.02
CA LEU A 32 1.11 -18.54 0.07
C LEU A 32 1.32 -17.88 -1.30
N ILE A 33 1.59 -18.68 -2.35
CA ILE A 33 1.73 -18.17 -3.72
C ILE A 33 0.44 -17.54 -4.24
N ASP A 34 -0.72 -18.14 -3.97
CA ASP A 34 -2.02 -17.62 -4.39
C ASP A 34 -2.32 -16.31 -3.65
N LEU A 35 -1.97 -16.24 -2.36
CA LEU A 35 -2.10 -15.02 -1.55
C LEU A 35 -1.22 -13.88 -2.07
N ALA A 36 0.03 -14.20 -2.44
CA ALA A 36 0.98 -13.25 -3.01
C ALA A 36 0.51 -12.74 -4.38
N LEU A 37 -0.08 -13.60 -5.20
CA LEU A 37 -0.68 -13.20 -6.48
C LEU A 37 -1.90 -12.31 -6.26
N ALA A 38 -2.81 -12.69 -5.36
CA ALA A 38 -4.03 -11.93 -5.08
C ALA A 38 -3.72 -10.53 -4.53
N THR A 39 -2.80 -10.41 -3.57
CA THR A 39 -2.46 -9.11 -2.96
C THR A 39 -1.78 -8.15 -3.94
N SER A 40 -1.10 -8.65 -4.97
CA SER A 40 -0.39 -7.86 -5.97
C SER A 40 -1.13 -7.73 -7.31
N ALA A 41 -2.38 -8.23 -7.40
CA ALA A 41 -3.17 -8.22 -8.63
C ALA A 41 -3.78 -6.83 -8.90
N ALA A 42 -2.92 -5.83 -9.12
CA ALA A 42 -3.31 -4.43 -9.34
C ALA A 42 -4.31 -4.30 -10.49
N PRO A 43 -5.48 -3.65 -10.26
CA PRO A 43 -6.45 -3.40 -11.32
C PRO A 43 -5.78 -2.71 -12.50
N THR A 44 -6.21 -3.04 -13.72
CA THR A 44 -5.64 -2.59 -15.00
C THR A 44 -4.28 -3.17 -15.38
N PHE A 45 -3.54 -3.79 -14.45
CA PHE A 45 -2.27 -4.46 -14.74
C PHE A 45 -2.40 -5.99 -14.79
N PHE A 46 -3.17 -6.57 -13.87
CA PHE A 46 -3.25 -8.02 -13.69
C PHE A 46 -4.71 -8.51 -13.66
N PRO A 47 -4.95 -9.77 -14.06
CA PRO A 47 -6.26 -10.40 -13.91
C PRO A 47 -6.59 -10.65 -12.43
N LEU A 48 -7.87 -10.89 -12.16
CA LEU A 48 -8.32 -11.34 -10.84
C LEU A 48 -7.73 -12.71 -10.49
N VAL A 49 -7.57 -12.96 -9.20
CA VAL A 49 -6.95 -14.17 -8.67
C VAL A 49 -7.94 -14.91 -7.77
N ASP A 50 -8.00 -16.22 -7.93
CA ASP A 50 -8.73 -17.10 -7.03
C ASP A 50 -7.75 -17.74 -6.03
N THR A 51 -8.20 -17.88 -4.79
CA THR A 51 -7.54 -18.71 -3.78
C THR A 51 -8.40 -19.93 -3.49
N ARG A 52 -7.93 -20.80 -2.60
CA ARG A 52 -8.70 -21.98 -2.20
C ARG A 52 -10.09 -21.63 -1.61
N HIS A 53 -10.21 -20.49 -0.92
CA HIS A 53 -11.41 -20.11 -0.17
C HIS A 53 -11.98 -18.74 -0.55
N SER A 54 -11.59 -18.23 -1.72
CA SER A 54 -12.07 -16.98 -2.29
C SER A 54 -11.94 -17.01 -3.80
N THR A 55 -12.82 -16.29 -4.47
CA THR A 55 -12.72 -16.04 -5.91
C THR A 55 -12.69 -14.55 -6.18
N ASN A 56 -12.28 -14.15 -7.39
CA ASN A 56 -12.36 -12.78 -7.89
C ASN A 56 -11.62 -11.75 -7.02
N LEU A 57 -10.44 -12.12 -6.50
CA LEU A 57 -9.63 -11.22 -5.69
C LEU A 57 -8.76 -10.28 -6.55
N THR A 58 -8.58 -9.07 -6.05
CA THR A 58 -7.65 -8.07 -6.59
C THR A 58 -6.78 -7.49 -5.47
N ASP A 59 -5.88 -6.57 -5.86
CA ASP A 59 -4.85 -5.97 -5.03
C ASP A 59 -5.38 -5.41 -3.70
N GLY A 60 -4.65 -5.74 -2.63
CA GLY A 60 -4.98 -5.30 -1.28
C GLY A 60 -4.72 -3.81 -1.04
N GLY A 61 -3.98 -3.16 -1.92
CA GLY A 61 -3.69 -1.73 -1.93
C GLY A 61 -4.96 -0.88 -2.00
N ILE A 62 -6.03 -1.39 -2.64
CA ILE A 62 -7.33 -0.70 -2.72
C ILE A 62 -7.89 -0.36 -1.34
N VAL A 63 -7.70 -1.25 -0.36
CA VAL A 63 -8.20 -1.08 1.03
C VAL A 63 -7.10 -0.79 2.04
N ALA A 64 -5.86 -1.17 1.73
CA ALA A 64 -4.74 -1.16 2.66
C ALA A 64 -3.38 -0.97 1.96
N ASN A 65 -3.25 0.05 1.10
CA ASN A 65 -1.95 0.53 0.58
C ASN A 65 -0.92 0.89 1.69
N ASN A 66 -1.40 1.06 2.93
CA ASN A 66 -0.57 1.06 4.12
C ASN A 66 -1.23 0.14 5.18
N PRO A 67 -0.77 -1.12 5.33
CA PRO A 67 -1.39 -2.07 6.25
C PRO A 67 -0.99 -1.84 7.73
N SER A 68 -0.35 -0.71 8.08
CA SER A 68 0.08 -0.45 9.47
C SER A 68 -1.08 -0.51 10.45
N LEU A 69 -2.20 0.13 10.13
CA LEU A 69 -3.38 0.13 11.00
C LEU A 69 -4.04 -1.25 11.05
N VAL A 70 -4.07 -1.99 9.93
CA VAL A 70 -4.57 -3.37 9.87
C VAL A 70 -3.76 -4.27 10.81
N GLY A 71 -2.43 -4.15 10.77
CA GLY A 71 -1.53 -4.87 11.67
C GLY A 71 -1.71 -4.47 13.13
N LEU A 72 -1.89 -3.17 13.41
CA LEU A 72 -2.14 -2.66 14.76
C LEU A 72 -3.43 -3.23 15.36
N VAL A 73 -4.53 -3.27 14.61
CA VAL A 73 -5.81 -3.82 15.09
C VAL A 73 -5.67 -5.28 15.53
N ASP A 74 -4.92 -6.09 14.77
CA ASP A 74 -4.66 -7.47 15.15
C ASP A 74 -3.73 -7.58 16.37
N ALA A 75 -2.68 -6.74 16.42
CA ALA A 75 -1.79 -6.68 17.57
C ALA A 75 -2.52 -6.30 18.87
N VAL A 76 -3.43 -5.32 18.81
CA VAL A 76 -4.29 -4.92 19.94
C VAL A 76 -5.10 -6.10 20.47
N GLN A 77 -5.66 -6.93 19.59
CA GLN A 77 -6.39 -8.12 20.03
C GLN A 77 -5.46 -9.17 20.64
N LEU A 78 -4.26 -9.37 20.07
CA LEU A 78 -3.27 -10.30 20.60
C LEU A 78 -2.73 -9.89 21.98
N THR A 79 -2.57 -8.59 22.23
CA THR A 79 -2.10 -8.06 23.52
C THR A 79 -3.24 -7.80 24.52
N LYS A 80 -4.45 -8.31 24.26
CA LYS A 80 -5.64 -8.10 25.11
C LYS A 80 -5.91 -6.62 25.37
N HIS A 81 -5.81 -5.81 24.32
CA HIS A 81 -6.02 -4.37 24.30
C HIS A 81 -4.96 -3.53 25.04
N ASN A 82 -3.83 -4.13 25.42
CA ASN A 82 -2.71 -3.36 25.96
C ASN A 82 -1.85 -2.78 24.81
N LEU A 83 -2.01 -1.48 24.55
CA LEU A 83 -1.26 -0.73 23.54
C LEU A 83 0.21 -0.51 23.93
N ASP A 84 0.55 -0.55 25.22
CA ASP A 84 1.93 -0.35 25.68
C ASP A 84 2.85 -1.52 25.33
N ASN A 85 2.25 -2.69 25.08
CA ASN A 85 2.96 -3.88 24.63
C ASN A 85 3.12 -3.94 23.10
N ILE A 86 2.81 -2.86 22.37
CA ILE A 86 2.83 -2.82 20.92
C ILE A 86 3.80 -1.77 20.44
N THR A 87 4.73 -2.26 19.62
CA THR A 87 5.72 -1.45 18.91
C THR A 87 5.61 -1.80 17.43
N LEU A 88 5.51 -0.78 16.57
CA LEU A 88 5.21 -0.98 15.14
C LEU A 88 6.21 -0.27 14.24
N LEU A 89 6.88 -1.07 13.40
CA LEU A 89 7.69 -0.59 12.29
C LEU A 89 6.90 -0.75 10.98
N SER A 90 6.69 0.36 10.27
CA SER A 90 6.08 0.39 8.95
C SER A 90 7.10 0.76 7.89
N ILE A 91 7.21 -0.04 6.83
CA ILE A 91 8.13 0.19 5.72
C ILE A 91 7.31 0.46 4.47
N GLY A 92 7.51 1.62 3.85
CA GLY A 92 6.87 2.01 2.61
C GLY A 92 7.80 1.85 1.40
N SER A 93 7.20 1.83 0.21
CA SER A 93 7.89 1.71 -1.08
C SER A 93 8.38 3.04 -1.66
N GLY A 94 8.23 4.13 -0.92
CA GLY A 94 8.57 5.49 -1.33
C GLY A 94 7.35 6.41 -1.31
N GLU A 95 7.57 7.68 -0.99
CA GLU A 95 6.57 8.74 -1.10
C GLU A 95 6.88 9.61 -2.32
N GLN A 96 5.91 9.82 -3.21
CA GLN A 96 6.13 10.70 -4.35
C GLN A 96 6.42 12.13 -3.88
N CYS A 97 7.40 12.82 -4.50
CA CYS A 97 7.69 14.22 -4.17
C CYS A 97 6.54 15.18 -4.49
N HIS A 98 5.72 14.83 -5.47
CA HIS A 98 4.50 15.53 -5.85
C HIS A 98 3.51 14.51 -6.43
N MET A 99 2.22 14.82 -6.36
CA MET A 99 1.20 14.00 -7.00
C MET A 99 1.42 13.99 -8.52
N PRO A 100 1.22 12.84 -9.20
CA PRO A 100 1.64 12.64 -10.60
C PRO A 100 0.65 13.25 -11.62
N TYR A 101 -0.07 14.32 -11.24
CA TYR A 101 -1.11 14.97 -12.02
C TYR A 101 -1.14 16.49 -11.78
N ASP A 102 -1.74 17.21 -12.74
CA ASP A 102 -1.81 18.67 -12.75
C ASP A 102 -3.11 19.14 -12.08
N VAL A 103 -2.98 19.81 -10.93
CA VAL A 103 -4.12 20.29 -10.14
C VAL A 103 -4.92 21.36 -10.90
N GLU A 104 -4.28 22.19 -11.72
CA GLU A 104 -5.00 23.24 -12.48
C GLU A 104 -5.98 22.63 -13.49
N LYS A 105 -5.60 21.50 -14.11
CA LYS A 105 -6.48 20.77 -15.01
C LYS A 105 -7.65 20.10 -14.27
N LEU A 106 -7.46 19.70 -13.02
CA LEU A 106 -8.50 19.06 -12.22
C LEU A 106 -9.49 20.08 -11.64
N LYS A 107 -9.07 21.32 -11.36
CA LYS A 107 -9.96 22.37 -10.82
C LYS A 107 -11.22 22.58 -11.66
N ASN A 108 -11.05 22.56 -12.99
CA ASN A 108 -12.14 22.69 -13.96
C ASN A 108 -12.37 21.40 -14.77
N GLY A 109 -11.79 20.28 -14.31
CA GLY A 109 -11.78 19.01 -15.02
C GLY A 109 -13.05 18.20 -14.79
N GLY A 110 -13.57 17.60 -15.86
CA GLY A 110 -14.67 16.64 -15.79
C GLY A 110 -14.17 15.21 -15.59
N GLN A 111 -15.05 14.24 -15.82
CA GLN A 111 -14.75 12.82 -15.65
C GLN A 111 -13.49 12.38 -16.43
N LYS A 112 -13.23 12.95 -17.61
CA LYS A 112 -12.07 12.57 -18.44
C LYS A 112 -10.75 12.97 -17.79
N GLU A 113 -10.68 14.19 -17.25
CA GLU A 113 -9.49 14.71 -16.58
C GLU A 113 -9.18 13.94 -15.29
N TRP A 114 -10.22 13.54 -14.54
CA TRP A 114 -10.08 12.73 -13.33
C TRP A 114 -9.72 11.27 -13.60
N MET A 115 -10.19 10.71 -14.72
CA MET A 115 -9.92 9.31 -15.09
C MET A 115 -8.60 9.14 -15.84
N ILE A 116 -8.16 10.13 -16.62
CA ILE A 116 -6.96 10.03 -17.47
C ILE A 116 -6.09 11.27 -17.27
N ALA A 117 -4.90 11.11 -16.68
CA ALA A 117 -3.89 12.17 -16.68
C ALA A 117 -3.41 12.43 -18.10
N SER A 118 -3.94 13.48 -18.74
CA SER A 118 -3.54 13.86 -20.09
C SER A 118 -2.18 14.58 -20.06
N LYS A 119 -1.09 13.81 -20.06
CA LYS A 119 0.24 14.29 -20.43
C LYS A 119 0.30 14.32 -21.97
N LYS A 120 0.48 15.51 -22.56
CA LYS A 120 0.73 15.64 -24.01
C LYS A 120 2.03 14.90 -24.34
N SER A 121 1.93 13.70 -24.88
CA SER A 121 3.06 13.01 -25.50
C SER A 121 2.93 13.13 -27.01
N TRP A 122 4.01 13.50 -27.71
CA TRP A 122 4.01 13.70 -29.17
C TRP A 122 4.04 12.38 -29.98
N ASN A 123 4.20 11.22 -29.32
CA ASN A 123 4.36 9.93 -29.99
C ASN A 123 3.24 8.95 -29.61
N SER A 124 2.40 8.53 -30.59
CA SER A 124 1.21 7.66 -30.45
C SER A 124 1.41 6.37 -29.64
N TRP A 125 2.63 5.83 -29.59
CA TRP A 125 2.97 4.62 -28.83
C TRP A 125 3.17 4.87 -27.32
N MET A 126 3.50 6.09 -26.92
CA MET A 126 3.76 6.47 -25.53
C MET A 126 2.47 6.90 -24.79
N PHE A 127 1.34 6.99 -25.50
CA PHE A 127 0.01 7.28 -24.93
C PHE A 127 -0.55 6.13 -24.07
N TRP A 128 -0.02 4.91 -24.21
CA TRP A 128 -0.45 3.74 -23.45
C TRP A 128 0.36 3.51 -22.17
N LYS A 129 1.58 4.08 -22.07
CA LYS A 129 2.50 3.85 -20.93
C LYS A 129 2.31 4.78 -19.73
N ASN A 130 1.62 5.92 -19.88
CA ASN A 130 1.58 6.98 -18.86
C ASN A 130 0.15 7.40 -18.49
N LYS A 131 -0.74 6.43 -18.23
CA LYS A 131 -2.09 6.72 -17.72
C LYS A 131 -2.21 6.38 -16.23
N SER A 132 -1.49 7.12 -15.38
CA SER A 132 -1.91 7.21 -13.98
C SER A 132 -3.25 7.96 -13.95
N SER A 133 -4.25 7.38 -13.30
CA SER A 133 -5.55 8.01 -13.12
C SER A 133 -5.49 8.91 -11.88
N PRO A 134 -5.67 10.24 -11.99
CA PRO A 134 -5.57 11.14 -10.85
C PRO A 134 -6.43 10.74 -9.66
N ILE A 135 -7.64 10.24 -9.92
CA ILE A 135 -8.53 9.78 -8.84
C ILE A 135 -7.97 8.55 -8.13
N ILE A 136 -7.40 7.58 -8.86
CA ILE A 136 -6.83 6.36 -8.26
C ILE A 136 -5.61 6.71 -7.41
N GLU A 137 -4.69 7.52 -7.95
CA GLU A 137 -3.49 7.98 -7.25
C GLU A 137 -3.87 8.75 -5.97
N LEU A 138 -4.85 9.67 -6.07
CA LEU A 138 -5.35 10.42 -4.92
C LEU A 138 -5.95 9.50 -3.86
N LEU A 139 -6.79 8.54 -4.24
CA LEU A 139 -7.43 7.61 -3.31
C LEU A 139 -6.38 6.74 -2.60
N MET A 140 -5.46 6.15 -3.35
CA MET A 140 -4.42 5.25 -2.84
C MET A 140 -3.45 5.97 -1.90
N GLU A 141 -3.05 7.18 -2.23
CA GLU A 141 -2.15 7.99 -1.41
C GLU A 141 -2.88 8.54 -0.16
N SER A 142 -4.12 9.02 -0.31
CA SER A 142 -4.90 9.57 0.81
C SER A 142 -5.17 8.51 1.87
N GLN A 143 -5.56 7.30 1.47
CA GLN A 143 -5.82 6.23 2.43
C GLN A 143 -4.52 5.69 3.08
N SER A 144 -3.39 5.70 2.34
CA SER A 144 -2.07 5.39 2.90
C SER A 144 -1.65 6.37 4.00
N LYS A 145 -1.82 7.68 3.74
CA LYS A 145 -1.55 8.78 4.68
C LYS A 145 -2.48 8.76 5.89
N LEU A 146 -3.75 8.47 5.68
CA LEU A 146 -4.73 8.33 6.78
C LEU A 146 -4.31 7.21 7.74
N ALA A 147 -3.98 6.02 7.22
CA ALA A 147 -3.53 4.90 8.04
C ALA A 147 -2.23 5.25 8.80
N HIS A 148 -1.30 5.96 8.17
CA HIS A 148 -0.08 6.43 8.82
C HIS A 148 -0.39 7.38 9.99
N PHE A 149 -1.23 8.38 9.76
CA PHE A 149 -1.64 9.35 10.77
C PHE A 149 -2.36 8.68 11.95
N GLN A 150 -3.33 7.82 11.69
CA GLN A 150 -4.08 7.11 12.73
C GLN A 150 -3.20 6.17 13.54
N THR A 151 -2.31 5.42 12.89
CA THR A 151 -1.39 4.52 13.58
C THR A 151 -0.44 5.32 14.49
N GLY A 152 0.11 6.44 13.99
CA GLY A 152 0.97 7.31 14.79
C GLY A 152 0.25 7.99 15.94
N PHE A 153 -1.00 8.40 15.75
CA PHE A 153 -1.82 8.95 16.83
C PHE A 153 -2.05 7.94 17.97
N LEU A 154 -2.23 6.66 17.64
CA LEU A 154 -2.50 5.61 18.63
C LEU A 154 -1.24 5.12 19.37
N LEU A 155 -0.09 5.06 18.70
CA LEU A 155 1.13 4.49 19.26
C LEU A 155 2.19 5.52 19.68
N GLY A 156 2.08 6.77 19.22
CA GLY A 156 3.06 7.81 19.50
C GLY A 156 4.48 7.38 19.09
N ASP A 157 5.41 7.48 20.04
CA ASP A 157 6.83 7.17 19.81
C ASP A 157 7.10 5.68 19.54
N ARG A 158 6.15 4.78 19.84
CA ARG A 158 6.22 3.34 19.55
C ARG A 158 5.85 3.01 18.10
N TYR A 159 5.65 4.01 17.26
CA TYR A 159 5.44 3.84 15.81
C TYR A 159 6.51 4.56 15.00
N VAL A 160 7.25 3.79 14.20
CA VAL A 160 8.21 4.34 13.24
C VAL A 160 7.80 3.92 11.84
N ARG A 161 7.69 4.91 10.94
CA ARG A 161 7.53 4.67 9.51
C ARG A 161 8.80 5.06 8.76
N ILE A 162 9.35 4.12 8.01
CA ILE A 162 10.42 4.36 7.05
C ILE A 162 9.79 4.40 5.66
N ASN A 163 9.73 5.60 5.09
CA ASN A 163 9.19 5.81 3.74
C ASN A 163 9.96 6.95 3.07
N PRO A 164 10.97 6.65 2.23
CA PRO A 164 11.81 7.69 1.65
C PRO A 164 11.03 8.53 0.62
N LYS A 165 11.25 9.85 0.61
CA LYS A 165 10.72 10.71 -0.46
C LYS A 165 11.50 10.47 -1.75
N LEU A 166 10.80 10.12 -2.80
CA LEU A 166 11.35 9.92 -4.14
C LEU A 166 11.72 11.28 -4.75
N SER A 167 12.88 11.38 -5.39
CA SER A 167 13.30 12.62 -6.09
C SER A 167 12.62 12.78 -7.46
N ILE A 168 12.15 11.68 -8.04
CA ILE A 168 11.50 11.60 -9.35
C ILE A 168 10.19 10.84 -9.24
N THR A 169 9.24 11.12 -10.13
CA THR A 169 8.02 10.31 -10.26
C THR A 169 8.37 8.95 -10.86
N ILE A 170 7.97 7.89 -10.18
CA ILE A 170 8.15 6.49 -10.61
C ILE A 170 6.76 5.86 -10.67
N GLY A 171 6.39 5.34 -11.84
CA GLY A 171 5.14 4.61 -12.03
C GLY A 171 5.23 3.19 -11.46
N LEU A 172 4.08 2.56 -11.24
CA LEU A 172 4.01 1.21 -10.67
C LEU A 172 4.75 0.16 -11.54
N ASP A 173 4.68 0.31 -12.86
CA ASP A 173 5.28 -0.58 -13.86
C ASP A 173 6.58 -0.05 -14.49
N ASP A 174 7.16 1.00 -13.91
CA ASP A 174 8.33 1.72 -14.46
C ASP A 174 9.66 1.02 -14.13
N LYS A 175 9.82 -0.19 -14.66
CA LYS A 175 11.00 -1.06 -14.45
C LYS A 175 12.32 -0.41 -14.90
N ASP A 176 12.27 0.54 -15.82
CA ASP A 176 13.45 1.19 -16.37
C ASP A 176 14.13 2.11 -15.33
N LYS A 177 13.39 2.51 -14.27
CA LYS A 177 13.89 3.35 -13.17
C LYS A 177 14.39 2.57 -11.94
N ILE A 178 14.52 1.25 -12.01
CA ILE A 178 15.00 0.41 -10.88
C ILE A 178 16.36 0.90 -10.35
N ASN A 179 17.25 1.36 -11.22
CA ASN A 179 18.57 1.86 -10.76
C ASN A 179 18.46 3.11 -9.87
N SER A 180 17.43 3.94 -10.06
CA SER A 180 17.16 5.09 -9.18
C SER A 180 16.65 4.66 -7.81
N LEU A 181 16.03 3.48 -7.68
CA LEU A 181 15.54 2.94 -6.41
C LEU A 181 16.66 2.31 -5.57
N LYS A 182 17.71 1.77 -6.19
CA LYS A 182 18.84 1.15 -5.46
C LYS A 182 19.50 2.13 -4.48
N ASN A 183 19.68 3.39 -4.90
CA ASN A 183 20.26 4.43 -4.05
C ASN A 183 19.33 4.88 -2.91
N LEU A 184 18.05 4.53 -2.97
CA LEU A 184 17.06 4.81 -1.93
C LEU A 184 16.87 3.65 -0.95
N ALA A 185 17.45 2.48 -1.26
CA ALA A 185 17.41 1.31 -0.39
C ALA A 185 18.34 1.45 0.82
N ASP A 186 19.30 2.38 0.78
CA ASP A 186 20.20 2.64 1.89
C ASP A 186 19.45 3.34 3.05
N ILE A 187 19.45 2.68 4.21
CA ILE A 187 18.90 3.27 5.43
C ILE A 187 19.75 4.47 5.84
N LYS A 188 19.10 5.63 5.98
CA LYS A 188 19.75 6.82 6.53
C LYS A 188 20.06 6.62 8.01
N GLU A 189 21.14 7.22 8.48
CA GLU A 189 21.56 7.11 9.88
C GLU A 189 20.47 7.60 10.86
N CYS A 190 19.71 8.62 10.47
CA CYS A 190 18.57 9.11 11.26
C CYS A 190 17.44 8.08 11.40
N ASP A 191 17.16 7.32 10.34
CA ASP A 191 16.15 6.26 10.35
C ASP A 191 16.63 5.07 11.19
N LEU A 192 17.92 4.72 11.07
CA LEU A 192 18.53 3.71 11.93
C LEU A 192 18.46 4.07 13.42
N LYS A 193 18.69 5.35 13.77
CA LYS A 193 18.56 5.85 15.15
C LYS A 193 17.13 5.68 15.68
N LYS A 194 16.12 6.02 14.88
CA LYS A 194 14.70 5.81 15.24
C LYS A 194 14.38 4.33 15.47
N ILE A 195 14.81 3.45 14.56
CA ILE A 195 14.60 2.00 14.70
C ILE A 195 15.31 1.47 15.94
N LYS A 196 16.54 1.93 16.23
CA LYS A 196 17.26 1.53 17.45
C LYS A 196 16.57 2.03 18.72
N GLY A 197 15.98 3.23 18.71
CA GLY A 197 15.15 3.72 19.82
C GLY A 197 13.95 2.81 20.04
N LEU A 198 13.27 2.44 18.95
CA LEU A 198 12.10 1.57 18.94
C LEU A 198 12.36 0.17 19.55
N LEU A 199 13.57 -0.37 19.42
CA LEU A 199 13.95 -1.71 19.89
C LEU A 199 14.59 -1.73 21.29
N ARG A 200 14.77 -0.57 21.94
CA ARG A 200 15.48 -0.44 23.23
C ARG A 200 14.54 -0.27 24.44
N GLU A 201 13.24 -0.31 24.21
CA GLU A 201 12.19 -0.36 25.23
C GLU A 201 11.62 -1.79 25.31
#